data_AF-R9GVL3-F1
#
_entry.id   AF-R9GVL3-F1
#
_cell.length_a   1.000
_cell.length_b   1.000
_cell.length_c   1.000
_cell.angle_alpha   90.00
_cell.angle_beta   90.00
_cell.angle_gamma   90.00
#
_symmetry.space_group_name_H-M   'P 1'
#
loop_
_entity.id
_entity.type
_entity.pdbx_description
1 polymer ?
#
loop_
_entity_poly.entity_id
_entity_poly.type
_entity_poly.pdbx_seq_one_letter_code
_entity_poly.pdbx_strand_id
1 'polypeptide(L)'
;MPADLIPYWDFDAPNIPNEPRDASAAAVIASALYELSTYTKTSNNYFAKASQIVNNLTINYAFKQGDGKGFILNHSTGSKPFNSEVDVPLSYADYYYLEALTRANRLKNKEAVIQ
;
A
#
# COMPACT_ATOMS: atom_id res chain seq x y z
N MET A 1 12.15 3.64 -4.96
CA MET A 1 11.12 3.89 -3.93
C MET A 1 11.40 5.22 -3.24
N PRO A 2 10.38 6.06 -3.02
CA PRO A 2 10.48 7.28 -2.20
C PRO A 2 10.73 6.95 -0.71
N ALA A 3 11.06 7.96 0.09
CA ALA A 3 11.43 7.77 1.50
C ALA A 3 10.30 7.19 2.37
N ASP A 4 9.04 7.51 2.06
CA ASP A 4 7.84 6.97 2.70
C ASP A 4 7.43 5.59 2.16
N LEU A 5 8.17 5.04 1.19
CA LEU A 5 7.88 3.75 0.54
C LEU A 5 6.49 3.66 -0.12
N ILE A 6 5.85 4.78 -0.42
CA ILE A 6 4.66 4.79 -1.27
C ILE A 6 5.11 5.13 -2.69
N PRO A 7 4.91 4.27 -3.69
CA PRO A 7 5.46 4.53 -5.01
C PRO A 7 4.72 5.70 -5.69
N TYR A 8 5.40 6.32 -6.64
CA TYR A 8 4.72 7.06 -7.70
C TYR A 8 4.00 6.06 -8.61
N TRP A 9 3.02 6.53 -9.40
CA TRP A 9 2.28 5.67 -10.33
C TRP A 9 3.18 4.92 -11.33
N ASP A 10 4.34 5.50 -11.66
CA ASP A 10 5.40 4.90 -12.47
C ASP A 10 6.76 5.26 -11.85
N PHE A 11 7.67 4.28 -11.78
CA PHE A 11 8.99 4.43 -11.17
C PHE A 11 9.96 5.29 -11.98
N ASP A 12 9.76 5.38 -13.29
CA ASP A 12 10.60 6.09 -14.25
C ASP A 12 9.91 7.36 -14.78
N ALA A 13 8.80 7.78 -14.14
CA ALA A 13 8.05 8.95 -14.54
C ALA A 13 8.96 10.21 -14.53
N PRO A 14 8.93 11.02 -15.61
CA PRO A 14 9.95 12.05 -15.84
C PRO A 14 9.90 13.22 -14.86
N ASN A 15 8.75 13.49 -14.23
CA ASN A 15 8.58 14.66 -13.35
C ASN A 15 8.66 14.33 -11.85
N ILE A 16 9.15 13.15 -11.46
CA ILE A 16 9.40 12.82 -10.04
C ILE A 16 10.27 13.94 -9.41
N PRO A 17 9.86 14.55 -8.27
CA PRO A 17 8.84 14.09 -7.32
C PRO A 17 7.42 14.67 -7.48
N ASN A 18 7.13 15.41 -8.55
CA ASN A 18 5.83 16.05 -8.81
C ASN A 18 4.83 15.15 -9.56
N GLU A 19 5.06 13.84 -9.56
CA GLU A 19 4.14 12.85 -10.13
C GLU A 19 3.15 12.36 -9.06
N PRO A 20 1.94 11.94 -9.43
CA PRO A 20 0.99 11.42 -8.46
C PRO A 20 1.49 10.09 -7.88
N ARG A 21 1.11 9.86 -6.62
CA ARG A 21 1.37 8.61 -5.91
C ARG A 21 0.37 7.54 -6.35
N ASP A 22 0.72 6.31 -6.04
CA ASP A 22 -0.22 5.20 -6.11
C ASP A 22 -0.24 4.40 -4.80
N ALA A 23 -1.17 4.79 -3.92
CA ALA A 23 -1.44 4.08 -2.68
C ALA A 23 -1.89 2.62 -2.92
N SER A 24 -2.52 2.34 -4.06
CA SER A 24 -2.95 0.98 -4.39
C SER A 24 -1.77 0.04 -4.61
N ALA A 25 -0.76 0.44 -5.39
CA ALA A 25 0.48 -0.31 -5.54
C ALA A 25 1.21 -0.50 -4.20
N ALA A 26 1.24 0.52 -3.33
CA ALA A 26 1.79 0.36 -1.98
C ALA A 26 1.05 -0.71 -1.16
N ALA A 27 -0.28 -0.72 -1.19
CA ALA A 27 -1.08 -1.71 -0.46
C ALA A 27 -0.81 -3.15 -0.95
N VAL A 28 -0.74 -3.35 -2.28
CA VAL A 28 -0.38 -4.64 -2.89
C VAL A 28 1.02 -5.08 -2.47
N ILE A 29 2.01 -4.18 -2.57
CA ILE A 29 3.39 -4.47 -2.16
C ILE A 29 3.45 -4.85 -0.69
N ALA A 30 2.75 -4.13 0.20
CA ALA A 30 2.73 -4.46 1.62
C ALA A 30 2.14 -5.86 1.88
N SER A 31 1.00 -6.19 1.25
CA SER A 31 0.40 -7.52 1.38
C SER A 31 1.36 -8.62 0.89
N ALA A 32 1.97 -8.43 -0.27
CA ALA A 32 2.93 -9.37 -0.84
C ALA A 32 4.19 -9.52 0.01
N LEU A 33 4.71 -8.44 0.59
CA LEU A 33 5.90 -8.49 1.44
C LEU A 33 5.65 -9.21 2.77
N TYR A 34 4.43 -9.10 3.34
CA TYR A 34 4.07 -9.90 4.51
C TYR A 34 4.07 -11.39 4.19
N GLU A 35 3.51 -11.79 3.06
CA GLU A 35 3.53 -13.18 2.62
C GLU A 35 4.95 -13.64 2.25
N LEU A 36 5.72 -12.84 1.51
CA LEU A 36 7.11 -13.15 1.18
C LEU A 36 7.98 -13.35 2.43
N SER A 37 7.68 -12.62 3.50
CA SER A 37 8.39 -12.77 4.77
C SER A 37 8.28 -14.19 5.35
N THR A 38 7.30 -15.00 4.95
CA THR A 38 7.15 -16.39 5.43
C THR A 38 7.96 -17.41 4.62
N TYR A 39 8.49 -17.03 3.46
CA TYR A 39 9.20 -17.96 2.56
C TYR A 39 10.73 -17.80 2.55
N THR A 40 11.26 -16.80 3.27
CA THR A 40 12.68 -16.42 3.15
C THR A 40 13.40 -16.35 4.49
N LYS A 41 14.71 -16.61 4.45
CA LYS A 41 15.64 -16.39 5.57
C LYS A 41 15.81 -14.91 5.93
N THR A 42 15.47 -13.98 5.02
CA THR A 42 15.49 -12.52 5.25
C THR A 42 14.14 -11.96 5.73
N SER A 43 13.30 -12.82 6.32
CA SER A 43 11.94 -12.53 6.80
C SER A 43 11.78 -11.16 7.48
N ASN A 44 12.65 -10.83 8.44
CA ASN A 44 12.56 -9.60 9.22
C ASN A 44 12.62 -8.32 8.38
N ASN A 45 13.38 -8.30 7.28
CA ASN A 45 13.51 -7.10 6.45
C ASN A 45 12.21 -6.85 5.68
N TYR A 46 11.63 -7.88 5.06
CA TYR A 46 10.37 -7.74 4.32
C TYR A 46 9.20 -7.40 5.24
N PHE A 47 9.12 -8.04 6.41
CA PHE A 47 8.11 -7.70 7.41
C PHE A 47 8.24 -6.23 7.86
N ALA A 48 9.46 -5.76 8.12
CA ALA A 48 9.70 -4.37 8.52
C ALA A 48 9.32 -3.38 7.41
N LYS A 49 9.65 -3.68 6.15
CA LYS A 49 9.27 -2.86 4.99
C LYS A 49 7.76 -2.83 4.76
N ALA A 50 7.09 -3.98 4.83
CA ALA A 50 5.63 -4.05 4.76
C ALA A 50 4.97 -3.21 5.87
N SER A 51 5.49 -3.30 7.09
CA SER A 51 4.99 -2.54 8.24
C SER A 51 5.22 -1.03 8.09
N GLN A 52 6.35 -0.63 7.52
CA GLN A 52 6.61 0.78 7.21
C GLN A 52 5.64 1.32 6.16
N ILE A 53 5.34 0.54 5.11
CA ILE A 53 4.37 0.92 4.08
C ILE A 53 2.97 1.07 4.68
N VAL A 54 2.48 0.06 5.39
CA VAL A 54 1.16 0.10 6.04
C VAL A 54 1.06 1.30 6.97
N ASN A 55 2.07 1.54 7.82
CA ASN A 55 2.07 2.69 8.73
C ASN A 55 1.98 4.03 7.97
N ASN A 56 2.72 4.17 6.87
CA ASN A 56 2.66 5.40 6.07
C ASN A 56 1.32 5.56 5.35
N LEU A 57 0.72 4.47 4.85
CA LEU A 57 -0.65 4.47 4.31
C LEU A 57 -1.65 4.92 5.38
N THR A 58 -1.59 4.35 6.59
CA THR A 58 -2.48 4.70 7.70
C THR A 58 -2.36 6.17 8.11
N ILE A 59 -1.15 6.70 8.22
CA ILE A 59 -0.92 8.06 8.74
C ILE A 59 -1.21 9.13 7.69
N ASN A 60 -0.83 8.90 6.43
CA ASN A 60 -0.80 9.98 5.43
C ASN A 60 -1.80 9.79 4.27
N TYR A 61 -2.33 8.59 4.05
CA TYR A 61 -3.16 8.27 2.88
C TYR A 61 -4.58 7.83 3.24
N ALA A 62 -4.83 7.42 4.49
CA ALA A 62 -6.16 7.07 4.96
C ALA A 62 -7.02 8.32 5.18
N PHE A 63 -8.30 8.24 4.81
CA PHE A 63 -9.27 9.25 5.18
C PHE A 63 -9.48 9.28 6.69
N LYS A 64 -9.84 10.46 7.21
CA LYS A 64 -10.43 10.55 8.55
C LYS A 64 -11.79 9.86 8.52
N GLN A 65 -12.19 9.36 9.68
CA GLN A 65 -13.48 8.71 9.86
C GLN A 65 -14.61 9.66 9.40
N GLY A 66 -15.41 9.21 8.43
CA GLY A 66 -16.53 9.97 7.86
C GLY A 66 -16.23 10.69 6.54
N ASP A 67 -14.96 10.91 6.18
CA ASP A 67 -14.60 11.74 5.02
C ASP A 67 -14.52 10.95 3.70
N GLY A 68 -14.19 9.65 3.75
CA GLY A 68 -13.86 8.84 2.58
C GLY A 68 -15.01 8.39 1.69
N LYS A 69 -16.27 8.74 2.00
CA LYS A 69 -17.48 8.34 1.24
C LYS A 69 -17.57 6.82 0.96
N GLY A 70 -17.10 6.00 1.90
CA GLY A 70 -17.07 4.55 1.79
C GLY A 70 -15.68 3.96 1.50
N PHE A 71 -14.70 4.80 1.13
CA PHE A 71 -13.30 4.39 0.96
C PHE A 71 -12.46 4.59 2.22
N ILE A 72 -11.38 3.83 2.33
CA ILE A 72 -10.41 3.88 3.42
C ILE A 72 -9.19 4.70 3.02
N LEU A 73 -8.59 4.40 1.87
CA LEU A 73 -7.40 5.06 1.34
C LEU A 73 -7.74 6.05 0.22
N ASN A 74 -6.92 7.09 0.11
CA ASN A 74 -6.91 8.06 -0.98
C ASN A 74 -5.59 7.99 -1.77
N HIS A 75 -5.44 8.82 -2.80
CA HIS A 75 -4.21 9.04 -3.56
C HIS A 75 -3.68 7.77 -4.27
N SER A 76 -4.60 7.03 -4.90
CA SER A 76 -4.25 5.98 -5.86
C SER A 76 -4.30 6.53 -7.29
N THR A 77 -3.58 5.89 -8.21
CA THR A 77 -3.56 6.27 -9.63
C THR A 77 -3.77 5.04 -10.50
N GLY A 78 -4.94 4.92 -11.11
CA GLY A 78 -5.30 3.78 -11.98
C GLY A 78 -4.65 3.87 -13.36
N SER A 79 -4.88 4.98 -14.09
CA SER A 79 -4.25 5.16 -15.40
C SER A 79 -3.93 6.62 -15.75
N LYS A 80 -2.72 7.04 -15.39
CA LYS A 80 -2.19 8.37 -15.71
C LYS A 80 -2.11 8.66 -17.21
N PRO A 81 -1.65 7.76 -18.10
CA PRO A 81 -1.55 8.06 -19.54
C PRO A 81 -2.91 8.37 -20.20
N PHE A 82 -3.99 7.79 -19.67
CA PHE A 82 -5.36 8.05 -20.12
C PHE A 82 -6.09 9.10 -19.27
N ASN A 83 -5.39 9.74 -18.32
CA ASN A 83 -5.96 10.68 -17.36
C ASN A 83 -7.23 10.16 -16.66
N SER A 84 -7.24 8.87 -16.34
CA SER A 84 -8.35 8.17 -15.70
C SER A 84 -7.93 7.74 -14.31
N GLU A 85 -8.79 8.01 -13.32
CA GLU A 85 -8.57 7.61 -11.93
C GLU A 85 -7.22 8.07 -11.38
N VAL A 86 -6.86 9.35 -11.60
CA VAL A 86 -5.61 9.94 -11.14
C VAL A 86 -5.83 10.66 -9.80
N ASP A 87 -5.07 10.28 -8.78
CA ASP A 87 -5.13 10.86 -7.43
C ASP A 87 -6.52 10.76 -6.77
N VAL A 88 -7.09 9.55 -6.80
CA VAL A 88 -8.43 9.24 -6.27
C VAL A 88 -8.41 7.99 -5.40
N PRO A 89 -9.46 7.74 -4.58
CA PRO A 89 -9.61 6.45 -3.92
C PRO A 89 -9.98 5.34 -4.91
N LEU A 90 -9.51 4.13 -4.66
CA LEU A 90 -9.76 2.95 -5.50
C LEU A 90 -10.07 1.74 -4.63
N SER A 91 -11.12 0.99 -4.98
CA SER A 91 -11.64 -0.12 -4.15
C SER A 91 -10.63 -1.24 -3.94
N TYR A 92 -9.78 -1.50 -4.93
CA TYR A 92 -8.71 -2.49 -4.81
C TYR A 92 -7.58 -2.01 -3.88
N ALA A 93 -7.36 -0.70 -3.73
CA ALA A 93 -6.41 -0.19 -2.73
C ALA A 93 -6.88 -0.56 -1.31
N ASP A 94 -8.17 -0.36 -1.03
CA ASP A 94 -8.77 -0.68 0.26
C ASP A 94 -8.76 -2.19 0.55
N TYR A 95 -9.05 -3.01 -0.46
CA TYR A 95 -8.98 -4.47 -0.35
C TYR A 95 -7.59 -4.92 0.10
N TYR A 96 -6.54 -4.56 -0.65
CA TYR A 96 -5.18 -4.99 -0.33
C TYR A 96 -4.63 -4.36 0.95
N TYR A 97 -5.12 -3.17 1.33
CA TYR A 97 -4.77 -2.55 2.60
C TYR A 97 -5.34 -3.35 3.79
N LEU A 98 -6.61 -3.74 3.72
CA LEU A 98 -7.22 -4.60 4.75
C LEU A 98 -6.60 -6.00 4.78
N GLU A 99 -6.26 -6.55 3.62
CA GLU A 99 -5.52 -7.82 3.52
C GLU A 99 -4.14 -7.71 4.18
N ALA A 100 -3.38 -6.65 3.90
CA ALA A 100 -2.08 -6.40 4.50
C ALA A 100 -2.17 -6.24 6.03
N LEU A 101 -3.16 -5.48 6.53
CA LEU A 101 -3.42 -5.35 7.97
C LEU A 101 -3.76 -6.69 8.61
N THR A 102 -4.57 -7.51 7.93
CA THR A 102 -4.96 -8.84 8.41
C THR A 102 -3.76 -9.78 8.46
N ARG A 103 -2.94 -9.82 7.40
CA ARG A 103 -1.69 -10.60 7.35
C ARG A 103 -0.73 -10.15 8.45
N ALA A 104 -0.56 -8.84 8.66
CA ALA A 104 0.27 -8.29 9.72
C ALA A 104 -0.18 -8.75 11.12
N ASN A 105 -1.49 -8.71 11.39
CA ASN A 105 -2.07 -9.13 12.66
C ASN A 105 -1.83 -10.63 12.91
N ARG A 106 -2.14 -11.47 11.91
CA ARG A 106 -1.94 -12.92 11.98
C ARG A 106 -0.48 -13.29 12.24
N LEU A 107 0.45 -12.68 11.51
CA LEU A 107 1.89 -12.90 11.71
C LEU A 107 2.36 -12.47 13.10
N LYS A 108 1.86 -11.35 13.65
CA LYS A 108 2.15 -10.92 15.04
C LYS A 108 1.64 -11.95 16.06
N ASN A 109 0.53 -12.62 15.77
CA ASN A 109 -0.04 -13.68 16.61
C ASN A 109 0.52 -15.08 16.29
N LYS A 110 1.54 -15.18 15.42
CA LYS A 110 2.15 -16.45 14.97
C LYS A 110 1.19 -17.38 14.23
N GLU A 111 0.22 -16.81 13.52
CA GLU A 111 -0.71 -17.50 12.64
C GLU A 111 -0.26 -17.41 11.17
N ALA A 112 -0.63 -18.39 10.35
CA ALA A 112 -0.38 -18.37 8.91
C ALA A 112 -1.14 -17.21 8.23
N VAL A 113 -0.59 -16.62 7.17
CA VAL A 113 -1.27 -15.60 6.35
C VAL A 113 -2.54 -16.14 5.67
N ILE A 114 -3.45 -15.25 5.29
CA ILE A 114 -4.63 -15.58 4.48
C ILE A 114 -4.26 -15.76 3.00
N GLN A 115 -4.91 -16.73 2.33
CA GLN A 115 -4.80 -17.01 0.89
C GLN A 115 -5.90 -16.30 0.12
#